data_AF-A0AA39FU67-F1
#
_entry.id   AF-A0AA39FU67-F1
#
_cell.length_a   1.000
_cell.length_b   1.000
_cell.length_c   1.000
_cell.angle_alpha   90.00
_cell.angle_beta   90.00
_cell.angle_gamma   90.00
#
_symmetry.space_group_name_H-M   'P 1'
#
loop_
_entity.id
_entity.type
_entity.pdbx_description
1 polymer ?
#
loop_
_entity_poly.entity_id
_entity_poly.type
_entity_poly.pdbx_seq_one_letter_code
_entity_poly.pdbx_strand_id
1 'polypeptide(L)'
;MPNDVYFTNERVYFVKEFFRGVSLRTISNNFVEKNTNRPKPSPATIKNIVERFNATGNVNREGNYKQPRKALSKDIIATICRKKQCDNNLSITAIAKSLNISTTSVRSVLRKNNLYDETFSHRTGASSNQSISGYNIKKKSKQVNGKMNDKSHETTIVNDLFNKSSYTNGDSQQE
;
A
#
# COMPACT_ATOMS: atom_id res chain seq x y z
N MET A 1 -1.35 4.13 -9.23
CA MET A 1 -2.56 3.72 -9.96
C MET A 1 -2.20 2.44 -10.70
N PRO A 2 -3.05 1.40 -10.73
CA PRO A 2 -2.81 0.32 -11.69
C PRO A 2 -2.75 0.97 -13.08
N ASN A 3 -1.65 0.76 -13.80
CA ASN A 3 -1.46 1.29 -15.14
C ASN A 3 -2.40 0.53 -16.07
N ASP A 4 -3.64 1.00 -16.12
CA ASP A 4 -4.62 0.49 -17.06
C ASP A 4 -4.18 0.91 -18.47
N VAL A 5 -3.73 -0.09 -19.24
CA VAL A 5 -3.13 0.10 -20.57
C VAL A 5 -4.10 0.79 -21.52
N TYR A 6 -5.40 0.45 -21.40
CA TYR A 6 -6.48 0.98 -22.23
C TYR A 6 -7.41 1.87 -21.42
N PHE A 7 -7.80 3.00 -21.96
CA PHE A 7 -8.79 3.91 -21.40
C PHE A 7 -10.21 3.34 -21.48
N THR A 8 -11.12 3.87 -20.67
CA THR A 8 -12.53 3.45 -20.64
C THR A 8 -13.17 3.48 -22.04
N ASN A 9 -12.97 4.55 -22.80
CA ASN A 9 -13.54 4.69 -24.15
C ASN A 9 -13.06 3.61 -25.12
N GLU A 10 -11.79 3.20 -25.01
CA GLU A 10 -11.19 2.15 -25.83
C GLU A 10 -11.79 0.77 -25.46
N ARG A 11 -12.05 0.54 -24.17
CA ARG A 11 -12.71 -0.68 -23.70
C ARG A 11 -14.16 -0.75 -24.16
N VAL A 12 -14.87 0.38 -24.12
CA VAL A 12 -16.24 0.48 -24.67
C VAL A 12 -16.23 0.17 -26.16
N TYR A 13 -15.23 0.67 -26.91
CA TYR A 13 -15.06 0.33 -28.32
C TYR A 13 -14.91 -1.19 -28.53
N PHE A 14 -14.06 -1.86 -27.75
CA PHE A 14 -13.87 -3.31 -27.83
C PHE A 14 -15.17 -4.08 -27.63
N VAL A 15 -15.93 -3.73 -26.59
CA VAL A 15 -17.20 -4.38 -26.27
C VAL A 15 -18.23 -4.14 -27.38
N LYS A 16 -18.33 -2.90 -27.87
CA LYS A 16 -19.27 -2.52 -28.93
C LYS A 16 -19.02 -3.28 -30.23
N GLU A 17 -17.78 -3.39 -30.66
CA GLU A 17 -17.44 -4.12 -31.90
C GLU A 17 -17.64 -5.62 -31.75
N PHE A 18 -17.38 -6.17 -30.56
CA PHE A 18 -17.65 -7.59 -30.29
C PHE A 18 -19.14 -7.91 -30.45
N PHE A 19 -20.03 -7.10 -29.86
CA PHE A 19 -21.47 -7.27 -30.02
C PHE A 19 -22.00 -6.99 -31.43
N ARG A 20 -21.23 -6.29 -32.27
CA ARG A 20 -21.48 -6.16 -33.71
C ARG A 20 -21.09 -7.41 -34.51
N GLY A 21 -20.56 -8.45 -33.84
CA GLY A 21 -20.13 -9.69 -34.48
C GLY A 21 -18.72 -9.62 -35.08
N VAL A 22 -17.94 -8.59 -34.78
CA VAL A 22 -16.58 -8.45 -35.30
C VAL A 22 -15.64 -9.39 -34.56
N SER A 23 -14.79 -10.13 -35.29
CA SER A 23 -13.83 -11.05 -34.68
C SER A 23 -12.82 -10.30 -33.80
N LEU A 24 -12.38 -10.92 -32.69
CA LEU A 24 -11.39 -10.32 -31.77
C LEU A 24 -10.10 -9.88 -32.49
N ARG A 25 -9.67 -10.64 -33.50
CA ARG A 25 -8.48 -10.33 -34.31
C ARG A 25 -8.70 -9.07 -35.15
N THR A 26 -9.88 -8.95 -35.76
CA THR A 26 -10.26 -7.77 -36.54
C THR A 26 -10.38 -6.53 -35.65
N ILE A 27 -11.00 -6.65 -34.46
CA ILE A 27 -11.09 -5.54 -33.49
C ILE A 27 -9.69 -5.05 -33.10
N SER A 28 -8.77 -5.98 -32.82
CA SER A 28 -7.38 -5.67 -32.48
C SER A 28 -6.66 -4.91 -33.60
N ASN A 29 -6.86 -5.32 -34.87
CA ASN A 29 -6.26 -4.65 -36.03
C ASN A 29 -6.87 -3.26 -36.26
N ASN A 30 -8.21 -3.16 -36.27
CA ASN A 30 -8.93 -1.90 -36.48
C ASN A 30 -8.61 -0.86 -35.38
N PHE A 31 -8.32 -1.33 -34.15
CA PHE A 31 -7.92 -0.45 -33.06
C PHE A 31 -6.58 0.25 -33.35
N VAL A 32 -5.60 -0.47 -33.90
CA VAL A 32 -4.27 0.07 -34.23
C VAL A 32 -4.36 1.08 -35.37
N GLU A 33 -5.20 0.82 -36.37
CA GLU A 33 -5.45 1.75 -37.48
C GLU A 33 -6.02 3.09 -37.00
N LYS A 34 -6.91 3.06 -36.00
CA LYS A 34 -7.53 4.27 -35.42
C LYS A 34 -6.67 4.94 -34.34
N ASN A 35 -5.82 4.19 -33.66
CA ASN A 35 -5.05 4.66 -32.50
C ASN A 35 -3.57 4.26 -32.63
N THR A 36 -2.86 4.88 -33.56
CA THR A 36 -1.47 4.55 -33.91
C THR A 36 -0.48 4.69 -32.75
N ASN A 37 -0.75 5.58 -31.80
CA ASN A 37 0.11 5.82 -30.63
C ASN A 37 -0.20 4.91 -29.43
N ARG A 38 -1.15 3.97 -29.58
CA ARG A 38 -1.61 3.11 -28.48
C ARG A 38 -1.13 1.68 -28.71
N PRO A 39 -0.82 0.93 -27.65
CA PRO A 39 -0.37 -0.45 -27.79
C PRO A 39 -1.48 -1.30 -28.40
N LYS A 40 -1.11 -2.26 -29.25
CA LYS A 40 -2.06 -3.21 -29.84
C LYS A 40 -2.64 -4.12 -28.74
N PRO A 41 -3.98 -4.19 -28.58
CA PRO A 41 -4.60 -5.11 -27.63
C PRO A 41 -4.47 -6.55 -28.11
N SER A 42 -4.02 -7.44 -27.23
CA SER A 42 -4.07 -8.87 -27.53
C SER A 42 -5.53 -9.35 -27.58
N PRO A 43 -5.88 -10.34 -28.42
CA PRO A 43 -7.24 -10.90 -28.45
C PRO A 43 -7.71 -11.40 -27.09
N ALA A 44 -6.80 -11.93 -26.26
CA ALA A 44 -7.09 -12.34 -24.89
C ALA A 44 -7.48 -11.15 -24.00
N THR A 45 -6.85 -9.98 -24.18
CA THR A 45 -7.21 -8.76 -23.44
C THR A 45 -8.63 -8.31 -23.78
N ILE A 46 -8.95 -8.30 -25.07
CA ILE A 46 -10.30 -7.94 -25.56
C ILE A 46 -11.32 -8.92 -24.98
N LYS A 47 -11.05 -10.23 -25.07
CA LYS A 47 -11.90 -11.29 -24.53
C LYS A 47 -12.16 -11.09 -23.03
N ASN A 48 -11.13 -10.86 -22.23
CA ASN A 48 -11.27 -10.64 -20.78
C ASN A 48 -12.12 -9.41 -20.45
N ILE A 49 -12.04 -8.34 -21.26
CA ILE A 49 -12.86 -7.14 -21.08
C ILE A 49 -14.32 -7.44 -21.38
N VAL A 50 -14.59 -8.14 -22.49
CA VAL A 50 -15.95 -8.55 -22.89
C VAL A 50 -16.57 -9.50 -21.87
N GLU A 51 -15.84 -10.52 -21.43
CA GLU A 51 -16.31 -11.46 -20.42
C GLU A 51 -16.65 -10.76 -19.10
N ARG A 52 -15.81 -9.81 -18.67
CA ARG A 52 -16.12 -8.99 -17.49
C ARG A 52 -17.38 -8.16 -17.69
N PHE A 53 -17.52 -7.50 -18.84
CA PHE A 53 -18.71 -6.71 -19.14
C PHE A 53 -19.98 -7.58 -19.09
N ASN A 54 -19.93 -8.80 -19.62
CA ASN A 54 -21.05 -9.75 -19.53
C ASN A 54 -21.37 -10.16 -18.09
N ALA A 55 -20.35 -10.30 -17.24
CA ALA A 55 -20.53 -10.71 -15.85
C ALA A 55 -21.02 -9.57 -14.92
N THR A 56 -20.53 -8.35 -15.10
CA THR A 56 -20.75 -7.25 -14.14
C THR A 56 -21.40 -6.00 -14.74
N GLY A 57 -21.54 -5.92 -16.06
CA GLY A 57 -21.95 -4.70 -16.77
C GLY A 57 -20.88 -3.59 -16.78
N ASN A 58 -19.67 -3.87 -16.28
CA ASN A 58 -18.61 -2.86 -16.14
C ASN A 58 -17.42 -3.17 -17.06
N VAL A 59 -17.03 -2.20 -17.88
CA VAL A 59 -15.85 -2.30 -18.76
C VAL A 59 -14.55 -2.02 -18.01
N ASN A 60 -14.62 -1.35 -16.85
CA ASN A 60 -13.44 -0.99 -16.09
C ASN A 60 -12.87 -2.19 -15.34
N ARG A 61 -11.56 -2.15 -15.12
CA ARG A 61 -10.94 -3.07 -14.18
C ARG A 61 -11.37 -2.64 -12.79
N GLU A 62 -12.01 -3.56 -12.07
CA GLU A 62 -12.21 -3.39 -10.63
C GLU A 62 -10.81 -3.17 -10.05
N GLY A 63 -10.63 -2.02 -9.39
CA GLY A 63 -9.37 -1.72 -8.74
C GLY A 63 -9.02 -2.89 -7.82
N ASN A 64 -7.72 -3.19 -7.67
CA ASN A 64 -7.25 -4.23 -6.76
C ASN A 64 -8.05 -4.12 -5.46
N TYR A 65 -8.89 -5.12 -5.18
CA TYR A 65 -9.68 -5.17 -3.96
C TYR A 65 -8.71 -4.93 -2.82
N LYS A 66 -8.76 -3.73 -2.23
CA LYS A 66 -7.90 -3.42 -1.10
C LYS A 66 -8.31 -4.44 -0.05
N GLN A 67 -7.36 -5.26 0.37
CA GLN A 67 -7.58 -6.23 1.43
C GLN A 67 -8.30 -5.48 2.56
N PRO A 68 -9.51 -5.93 2.95
CA PRO A 68 -10.27 -5.24 3.98
C PRO A 68 -9.37 -5.15 5.21
N ARG A 69 -9.13 -3.94 5.71
CA ARG A 69 -8.34 -3.77 6.94
C ARG A 69 -9.02 -4.60 8.01
N LYS A 70 -8.24 -5.40 8.76
CA LYS A 70 -8.76 -6.20 9.87
C LYS A 70 -9.61 -5.29 10.76
N ALA A 71 -10.90 -5.58 10.83
CA ALA A 71 -11.81 -4.83 11.66
C ALA A 71 -11.41 -5.03 13.14
N LEU A 72 -11.43 -3.95 13.92
CA LEU A 72 -11.31 -4.08 15.37
C LEU A 72 -12.51 -4.87 15.90
N SER A 73 -12.29 -5.72 16.90
CA SER A 73 -13.39 -6.41 17.57
C SER A 73 -14.33 -5.40 18.22
N LYS A 74 -15.61 -5.77 18.33
CA LYS A 74 -16.63 -4.94 18.98
C LYS A 74 -16.24 -4.61 20.44
N ASP A 75 -15.60 -5.55 21.13
CA ASP A 75 -15.18 -5.37 22.52
C ASP A 75 -14.06 -4.33 22.67
N ILE A 76 -13.11 -4.33 21.74
CA ILE A 76 -12.04 -3.31 21.72
C ILE A 76 -12.64 -1.93 21.43
N ILE A 77 -13.59 -1.84 20.48
CA ILE A 77 -14.30 -0.59 20.18
C ILE A 77 -15.04 -0.07 21.41
N ALA A 78 -15.81 -0.93 22.09
CA ALA A 78 -16.53 -0.58 23.31
C ALA A 78 -15.58 -0.12 24.41
N THR A 79 -14.44 -0.80 24.57
CA THR A 79 -13.42 -0.45 25.56
C THR A 79 -12.78 0.91 25.28
N ILE A 80 -12.50 1.23 24.01
CA ILE A 80 -12.00 2.56 23.60
C ILE A 80 -13.01 3.65 23.99
N CYS A 81 -14.28 3.48 23.61
CA CYS A 81 -15.33 4.45 23.90
C CYS A 81 -15.52 4.64 25.41
N ARG A 82 -15.59 3.54 26.17
CA ARG A 82 -15.72 3.57 27.63
C ARG A 82 -14.56 4.32 28.28
N LYS A 83 -13.30 4.02 27.91
CA LYS A 83 -12.12 4.71 28.45
C LYS A 83 -12.18 6.22 28.22
N LYS A 84 -12.63 6.65 27.04
CA LYS A 84 -12.76 8.08 26.71
C LYS A 84 -13.93 8.77 27.41
N GLN A 85 -15.03 8.06 27.62
CA GLN A 85 -16.19 8.58 28.36
C GLN A 85 -15.91 8.69 29.87
N CYS A 86 -15.17 7.74 30.44
CA CYS A 86 -14.78 7.79 31.85
C CYS A 86 -13.75 8.90 32.12
N ASP A 87 -12.84 9.16 31.18
CA ASP A 87 -11.85 10.23 31.28
C ASP A 87 -11.69 10.92 29.93
N ASN A 88 -12.31 12.10 29.80
CA ASN A 88 -12.26 12.88 28.57
C ASN A 88 -10.87 13.50 28.31
N ASN A 89 -10.00 13.59 29.32
CA ASN A 89 -8.64 14.11 29.15
C ASN A 89 -7.64 13.01 28.76
N LEU A 90 -8.08 11.74 28.78
CA LEU A 90 -7.23 10.62 28.44
C LEU A 90 -6.73 10.73 26.99
N SER A 91 -5.40 10.73 26.85
CA SER A 91 -4.76 10.86 25.54
C SER A 91 -4.97 9.62 24.68
N ILE A 92 -5.10 9.83 23.37
CA ILE A 92 -5.22 8.74 22.38
C ILE A 92 -4.02 7.78 22.46
N THR A 93 -2.83 8.32 22.70
CA THR A 93 -1.60 7.54 22.86
C THR A 93 -1.68 6.62 24.08
N ALA A 94 -2.24 7.08 25.20
CA ALA A 94 -2.42 6.26 26.40
C ALA A 94 -3.43 5.12 26.14
N ILE A 95 -4.57 5.42 25.50
CA ILE A 95 -5.57 4.41 25.13
C ILE A 95 -4.95 3.35 24.22
N ALA A 96 -4.25 3.79 23.16
CA ALA A 96 -3.56 2.95 22.20
C ALA A 96 -2.55 2.00 22.85
N LYS A 97 -1.70 2.52 23.75
CA LYS A 97 -0.74 1.72 24.52
C LYS A 97 -1.45 0.69 25.40
N SER A 98 -2.52 1.08 26.10
CA SER A 98 -3.23 0.19 27.03
C SER A 98 -3.96 -0.98 26.33
N LEU A 99 -4.28 -0.84 25.04
CA LEU A 99 -4.99 -1.85 24.25
C LEU A 99 -4.12 -2.50 23.18
N ASN A 100 -2.82 -2.16 23.13
CA ASN A 100 -1.86 -2.61 22.12
C ASN A 100 -2.36 -2.45 20.66
N ILE A 101 -2.92 -1.28 20.35
CA ILE A 101 -3.44 -0.92 19.01
C ILE A 101 -2.82 0.38 18.53
N SER A 102 -2.89 0.62 17.22
CA SER A 102 -2.35 1.87 16.66
C SER A 102 -3.20 3.09 17.05
N THR A 103 -2.54 4.21 17.28
CA THR A 103 -3.19 5.50 17.57
C THR A 103 -4.16 5.92 16.48
N THR A 104 -3.84 5.64 15.21
CA THR A 104 -4.71 5.88 14.06
C THR A 104 -6.03 5.11 14.16
N SER A 105 -5.99 3.88 14.66
CA SER A 105 -7.20 3.07 14.83
C SER A 105 -8.08 3.61 15.96
N VAL A 106 -7.48 3.97 17.09
CA VAL A 106 -8.19 4.63 18.21
C VAL A 106 -8.83 5.94 17.74
N ARG A 107 -8.07 6.80 17.06
CA ARG A 107 -8.58 8.05 16.47
C ARG A 107 -9.76 7.79 15.54
N SER A 108 -9.66 6.79 14.66
CA SER A 108 -10.76 6.44 13.75
C SER A 108 -12.01 5.98 14.49
N VAL A 109 -11.87 5.18 15.55
CA VAL A 109 -12.99 4.73 16.38
C VAL A 109 -13.63 5.92 17.09
N LEU A 110 -12.85 6.78 17.74
CA LEU A 110 -13.37 7.95 18.46
C LEU A 110 -14.11 8.92 17.52
N ARG A 111 -13.58 9.17 16.31
CA ARG A 111 -14.25 10.00 15.30
C ARG A 111 -15.58 9.41 14.87
N LYS A 112 -15.64 8.10 14.60
CA LYS A 112 -16.88 7.41 14.22
C LYS A 112 -17.96 7.44 15.31
N ASN A 113 -17.57 7.63 16.57
CA ASN A 113 -18.47 7.66 17.72
C ASN A 113 -18.64 9.08 18.30
N ASN A 114 -18.19 10.13 17.61
CA ASN A 114 -18.28 11.52 18.09
C ASN A 114 -17.62 11.78 19.45
N LEU A 115 -16.60 10.99 19.80
CA LEU A 115 -15.81 11.12 21.04
C LEU A 115 -14.40 11.67 20.78
N TYR A 116 -14.16 12.17 19.57
CA TYR A 116 -12.90 12.80 19.18
C TYR A 116 -13.05 14.31 19.22
N ASP A 117 -12.27 14.97 20.06
CA ASP A 117 -12.21 16.42 20.09
C ASP A 117 -11.30 16.94 18.97
N GLU A 118 -11.88 17.64 18.00
CA GLU A 118 -11.18 18.21 16.86
C GLU A 118 -10.43 19.51 17.21
N THR A 119 -10.74 20.15 18.34
CA THR A 119 -10.16 21.43 18.74
C THR A 119 -8.65 21.35 18.99
N PHE A 120 -8.13 20.16 19.34
CA PHE A 120 -6.70 19.91 19.53
C PHE A 120 -5.95 19.54 18.25
N SER A 121 -6.63 19.47 17.09
CA SER A 121 -6.03 19.05 15.82
C SER A 121 -5.27 20.15 15.08
N HIS A 122 -5.30 21.40 15.56
CA HIS A 122 -4.62 22.54 14.94
C HIS A 122 -3.61 23.19 15.89
N ARG A 123 -2.50 22.49 16.18
CA ARG A 123 -1.19 23.18 16.23
C ARG A 123 -0.66 23.31 14.80
N THR A 124 -1.41 24.02 13.96
CA THR A 124 -0.82 24.72 12.82
C THR A 124 -0.02 25.86 13.41
N GLY A 125 1.26 25.98 13.02
CA GLY A 125 2.17 27.00 13.52
C GLY A 125 1.71 28.42 13.21
N ALA A 126 0.82 28.96 14.04
CA ALA A 126 0.69 30.39 14.22
C ALA A 126 1.84 30.80 15.15
N SER A 127 2.95 31.19 14.52
CA SER A 127 4.00 31.97 15.17
C SER A 127 3.38 33.28 15.65
N SER A 128 2.82 33.27 16.87
CA SER A 128 2.61 34.49 17.61
C SER A 128 3.99 35.13 17.81
N ASN A 129 4.20 36.32 17.25
CA ASN A 129 5.32 37.18 17.57
C ASN A 129 5.28 37.48 19.08
N GLN A 130 5.88 36.61 19.88
CA GLN A 130 6.30 36.93 21.23
C GLN A 130 7.79 37.19 21.16
N SER A 131 8.14 38.45 21.37
CA SER A 131 9.47 38.97 21.56
C SER A 131 10.14 38.23 22.71
N ILE A 132 10.86 37.14 22.42
CA ILE A 132 11.73 36.50 23.41
C ILE A 132 13.06 37.25 23.38
N SER A 133 13.12 38.23 24.27
CA SER A 133 14.34 38.86 24.74
C SER A 133 15.30 37.78 25.27
N GLY A 134 16.49 37.74 24.66
CA GLY A 134 17.77 37.40 25.27
C GLY A 134 17.94 36.02 25.89
N TYR A 135 18.52 35.07 25.13
CA TYR A 135 19.51 34.13 25.69
C TYR A 135 20.61 33.80 24.68
N ASN A 136 21.85 34.07 25.10
CA ASN A 136 23.11 33.88 24.37
C ASN A 136 23.40 32.37 24.14
N ILE A 137 23.43 31.94 22.88
CA ILE A 137 23.90 30.60 22.52
C ILE A 137 25.43 30.64 22.31
N LYS A 138 26.18 30.20 23.33
CA LYS A 138 27.61 29.85 23.19
C LYS A 138 27.73 28.64 22.24
N LYS A 139 28.22 28.88 21.03
CA LYS A 139 28.64 27.82 20.08
C LYS A 139 29.88 27.11 20.64
N LYS A 140 29.75 25.85 21.05
CA LYS A 140 30.91 24.94 21.20
C LYS A 140 31.22 24.35 19.82
N SER A 141 32.32 24.80 19.22
CA SER A 141 32.98 24.12 18.11
C SER A 141 33.63 22.84 18.63
N LYS A 142 33.27 21.69 18.04
CA LYS A 142 34.08 20.46 18.15
C LYS A 142 34.94 20.39 16.90
N GLN A 143 36.24 20.62 17.08
CA GLN A 143 37.26 20.28 16.09
C GLN A 143 37.34 18.75 15.98
N VAL A 144 37.30 18.23 14.75
CA VAL A 144 37.67 16.85 14.43
C VAL A 144 38.93 16.95 13.59
N ASN A 145 40.05 16.50 14.15
CA ASN A 145 41.32 16.32 13.45
C ASN A 145 41.94 14.99 13.91
N GLY A 146 42.37 14.16 12.95
CA GLY A 146 43.10 12.91 13.17
C GLY A 146 42.88 11.96 12.00
N LYS A 147 43.55 12.16 10.87
CA LYS A 147 44.87 11.62 10.43
C LYS A 147 44.84 10.14 9.98
N MET A 148 45.36 9.99 8.76
CA MET A 148 45.64 8.80 7.94
C MET A 148 46.51 7.74 8.64
N ASN A 149 46.39 6.47 8.25
CA ASN A 149 47.46 5.79 7.49
C ASN A 149 47.08 4.37 7.02
N ASP A 150 47.63 4.05 5.86
CA ASP A 150 47.63 2.77 5.14
C ASP A 150 48.20 1.59 5.95
N LYS A 151 47.74 0.37 5.63
CA LYS A 151 48.61 -0.75 5.24
C LYS A 151 47.84 -1.97 4.72
N SER A 152 48.35 -2.46 3.59
CA SER A 152 48.12 -3.70 2.87
C SER A 152 48.27 -4.98 3.70
N HIS A 153 47.49 -6.03 3.38
CA HIS A 153 48.00 -7.39 3.10
C HIS A 153 46.93 -8.31 2.49
N GLU A 154 47.33 -9.03 1.45
CA GLU A 154 46.67 -10.18 0.82
C GLU A 154 46.56 -11.40 1.76
N THR A 155 45.53 -12.24 1.58
CA THR A 155 45.63 -13.72 1.50
C THR A 155 44.27 -14.40 1.19
N THR A 156 44.04 -14.74 -0.07
CA THR A 156 43.88 -16.09 -0.66
C THR A 156 43.31 -17.28 0.18
N ILE A 157 42.21 -17.88 -0.34
CA ILE A 157 41.72 -19.30 -0.31
C ILE A 157 41.17 -19.81 1.06
N VAL A 158 40.02 -20.48 1.20
CA VAL A 158 39.61 -21.80 0.64
C VAL A 158 38.08 -22.00 0.57
N ASN A 159 37.64 -22.69 -0.48
CA ASN A 159 36.36 -23.40 -0.61
C ASN A 159 36.30 -24.58 0.37
N ASP A 160 35.10 -24.97 0.80
CA ASP A 160 34.56 -26.36 0.76
C ASP A 160 33.23 -26.39 1.56
N LEU A 161 32.08 -26.71 0.97
CA LEU A 161 31.59 -28.02 0.50
C LEU A 161 31.45 -29.04 1.65
N PHE A 162 30.21 -29.45 1.97
CA PHE A 162 29.73 -30.77 2.41
C PHE A 162 28.28 -30.58 2.92
N ASN A 163 27.20 -30.91 2.20
CA ASN A 163 26.75 -32.17 1.57
C ASN A 163 26.41 -33.30 2.58
N LYS A 164 25.12 -33.68 2.62
CA LYS A 164 24.51 -35.01 2.89
C LYS A 164 22.98 -34.82 2.98
N SER A 165 22.16 -35.26 2.01
CA SER A 165 21.69 -36.65 1.73
C SER A 165 20.92 -37.22 2.94
N SER A 166 19.68 -37.69 2.85
CA SER A 166 19.23 -38.87 2.08
C SER A 166 17.69 -39.08 2.13
N TYR A 167 17.11 -39.53 1.00
CA TYR A 167 16.06 -40.55 0.77
C TYR A 167 14.91 -40.80 1.78
N THR A 168 13.66 -40.91 1.26
CA THR A 168 13.02 -42.22 0.94
C THR A 168 11.77 -42.03 0.05
N ASN A 169 11.72 -42.80 -1.04
CA ASN A 169 10.55 -43.09 -1.87
C ASN A 169 9.61 -44.05 -1.13
N GLY A 170 8.31 -43.91 -1.36
CA GLY A 170 7.29 -44.86 -0.92
C GLY A 170 6.24 -45.02 -2.02
N ASP A 171 6.58 -45.78 -3.05
CA ASP A 171 5.61 -46.40 -3.96
C ASP A 171 4.97 -47.58 -3.25
N SER A 172 3.64 -47.68 -3.29
CA SER A 172 2.89 -48.87 -2.88
C SER A 172 2.06 -49.36 -4.06
N GLN A 173 2.29 -50.63 -4.40
CA GLN A 173 1.63 -51.45 -5.42
C GLN A 173 0.13 -51.63 -5.06
N GLN A 174 -0.81 -51.67 -6.01
CA GLN A 174 -1.19 -52.84 -6.83
C GLN A 174 -1.33 -54.14 -6.05
N GLU A 175 -2.56 -54.45 -5.64
CA GLU A 175 -3.27 -55.72 -5.90
C GLU A 175 -4.79 -55.47 -5.81
#